data_AF-A0A804NPL1-F1
#
_entry.id   AF-A0A804NPL1-F1
#
_cell.length_a   1.000
_cell.length_b   1.000
_cell.length_c   1.000
_cell.angle_alpha   90.00
_cell.angle_beta   90.00
_cell.angle_gamma   90.00
#
_symmetry.space_group_name_H-M   'P 1'
#
loop_
_entity.id
_entity.type
_entity.pdbx_description
1 polymer ?
#
loop_
_entity_poly.entity_id
_entity_poly.type
_entity_poly.pdbx_seq_one_letter_code
_entity_poly.pdbx_strand_id
1 'polypeptide(L)'
;MSTTLAKKTMNSTRPNVASKGPHSNMSKGRDGPSQGSDDLARSFLGTVFTANKVRSMQAVVRDLRQLAAKYASNRKDGSKLQALCNAAKNCASLPHDELNRKIHLVAVPGHSVFVAKHEDKRALRNIFILLFRHKEPNGTLTKQEVVAAAAKHIKREITDREYHQVVTEICISTEDGHLLLKNGDEP
;
A
#
# COMPACT_ATOMS: atom_id res chain seq x y z
N MET A 1 -28.02 3.08 -85.20
CA MET A 1 -28.49 4.36 -84.64
C MET A 1 -28.05 4.40 -83.17
N SER A 2 -27.04 5.24 -82.90
CA SER A 2 -26.53 5.81 -81.62
C SER A 2 -26.23 4.88 -80.41
N THR A 3 -24.98 4.57 -80.01
CA THR A 3 -23.90 5.37 -79.32
C THR A 3 -24.33 6.01 -77.99
N THR A 4 -23.62 6.02 -76.85
CA THR A 4 -22.33 5.50 -76.36
C THR A 4 -22.29 5.73 -74.82
N LEU A 5 -21.53 4.90 -74.11
CA LEU A 5 -21.16 4.96 -72.68
C LEU A 5 -20.51 6.28 -72.21
N ALA A 6 -20.62 6.62 -70.91
CA ALA A 6 -19.49 7.14 -70.11
C ALA A 6 -19.80 7.21 -68.60
N LYS A 7 -18.80 6.86 -67.79
CA LYS A 7 -18.77 6.78 -66.32
C LYS A 7 -18.30 8.10 -65.65
N LYS A 8 -18.67 8.21 -64.37
CA LYS A 8 -17.85 8.59 -63.18
C LYS A 8 -17.60 10.08 -62.78
N THR A 9 -18.00 10.35 -61.52
CA THR A 9 -17.36 11.13 -60.42
C THR A 9 -17.11 12.65 -60.56
N MET A 10 -17.68 13.47 -59.67
CA MET A 10 -17.10 14.01 -58.42
C MET A 10 -17.91 15.21 -57.86
N ASN A 11 -17.94 15.30 -56.53
CA ASN A 11 -18.01 16.48 -55.63
C ASN A 11 -19.08 17.57 -55.79
N SER A 12 -19.82 17.83 -54.70
CA SER A 12 -19.59 18.98 -53.78
C SER A 12 -20.87 19.37 -53.01
N THR A 13 -20.65 19.91 -51.80
CA THR A 13 -21.48 20.91 -51.09
C THR A 13 -22.37 20.42 -49.92
N ARG A 14 -21.85 20.63 -48.70
CA ARG A 14 -22.53 20.75 -47.38
C ARG A 14 -23.48 21.99 -47.37
N PRO A 15 -24.48 22.17 -46.45
CA PRO A 15 -24.27 22.04 -44.99
C PRO A 15 -25.47 21.68 -44.06
N ASN A 16 -25.09 21.34 -42.82
CA ASN A 16 -25.68 21.65 -41.50
C ASN A 16 -26.91 20.93 -40.87
N VAL A 17 -26.65 20.53 -39.61
CA VAL A 17 -27.47 20.23 -38.40
C VAL A 17 -28.40 19.00 -38.33
N ALA A 18 -27.78 17.90 -37.91
CA ALA A 18 -28.06 17.05 -36.73
C ALA A 18 -29.51 16.80 -36.23
N SER A 19 -30.06 15.69 -36.72
CA SER A 19 -30.62 14.49 -36.06
C SER A 19 -31.28 14.49 -34.67
N LYS A 20 -32.51 13.94 -34.72
CA LYS A 20 -33.39 13.34 -33.69
C LYS A 20 -32.76 12.21 -32.86
N GLY A 21 -33.31 11.97 -31.65
CA GLY A 21 -33.54 10.60 -31.14
C GLY A 21 -33.24 10.35 -29.65
N PRO A 22 -34.23 9.96 -28.81
CA PRO A 22 -34.12 9.82 -27.35
C PRO A 22 -33.98 8.36 -26.89
N HIS A 23 -33.49 8.11 -25.65
CA HIS A 23 -33.95 7.01 -24.78
C HIS A 23 -33.34 7.15 -23.36
N SER A 24 -34.21 7.27 -22.36
CA SER A 24 -33.89 7.14 -20.94
C SER A 24 -33.69 5.66 -20.58
N ASN A 25 -32.63 5.34 -19.84
CA ASN A 25 -32.50 4.03 -19.21
C ASN A 25 -31.91 4.19 -17.79
N MET A 26 -32.75 4.01 -16.78
CA MET A 26 -32.36 3.81 -15.40
C MET A 26 -31.97 2.33 -15.21
N SER A 27 -30.75 2.06 -14.75
CA SER A 27 -30.35 0.75 -14.20
C SER A 27 -29.13 0.97 -13.31
N LYS A 28 -29.34 1.03 -11.99
CA LYS A 28 -29.01 -0.05 -11.02
C LYS A 28 -27.53 -0.47 -11.02
N GLY A 29 -26.81 0.03 -10.00
CA GLY A 29 -25.96 -0.75 -9.10
C GLY A 29 -24.73 -1.45 -9.65
N ARG A 30 -23.54 -1.00 -9.21
CA ARG A 30 -22.54 -1.91 -8.63
C ARG A 30 -21.45 -1.13 -7.87
N ASP A 31 -21.54 -1.13 -6.55
CA ASP A 31 -20.34 -1.10 -5.71
C ASP A 31 -19.59 -2.43 -5.92
N GLY A 32 -18.35 -2.35 -6.39
CA GLY A 32 -17.44 -3.48 -6.63
C GLY A 32 -16.72 -3.38 -7.98
N PRO A 33 -15.37 -3.16 -8.00
CA PRO A 33 -14.41 -4.08 -7.38
C PRO A 33 -13.34 -3.34 -6.53
N SER A 34 -13.70 -2.84 -5.35
CA SER A 34 -12.72 -2.32 -4.40
C SER A 34 -11.78 -3.41 -3.88
N GLN A 35 -12.28 -4.64 -3.74
CA GLN A 35 -11.52 -5.77 -3.19
C GLN A 35 -10.26 -6.11 -4.02
N GLY A 36 -10.37 -6.12 -5.36
CA GLY A 36 -9.22 -6.41 -6.22
C GLY A 36 -8.13 -5.34 -6.18
N SER A 37 -8.51 -4.08 -6.00
CA SER A 37 -7.55 -2.98 -5.84
C SER A 37 -6.81 -3.05 -4.51
N ASP A 38 -7.51 -3.43 -3.44
CA ASP A 38 -6.92 -3.53 -2.11
C ASP A 38 -6.04 -4.77 -1.94
N ASP A 39 -6.39 -5.90 -2.55
CA ASP A 39 -5.56 -7.11 -2.54
C ASP A 39 -4.22 -6.87 -3.27
N LEU A 40 -4.27 -6.17 -4.41
CA LEU A 40 -3.07 -5.74 -5.12
C LEU A 40 -2.22 -4.78 -4.28
N ALA A 41 -2.87 -3.81 -3.62
CA ALA A 41 -2.21 -2.88 -2.70
C ALA A 41 -1.51 -3.59 -1.54
N ARG A 42 -2.18 -4.56 -0.91
CA ARG A 42 -1.61 -5.37 0.17
C ARG A 42 -0.35 -6.11 -0.27
N SER A 43 -0.34 -6.63 -1.50
CA SER A 43 0.81 -7.40 -2.02
C SER A 43 2.07 -6.53 -2.18
N PHE A 44 1.99 -5.41 -2.90
CA PHE A 44 3.17 -4.56 -3.11
C PHE A 44 3.55 -3.77 -1.85
N LEU A 45 2.58 -3.33 -1.04
CA LEU A 45 2.90 -2.66 0.24
C LEU A 45 3.48 -3.66 1.24
N GLY A 46 2.98 -4.89 1.29
CA GLY A 46 3.59 -5.96 2.10
C GLY A 46 5.05 -6.20 1.72
N THR A 47 5.36 -6.09 0.42
CA THR A 47 6.75 -6.17 -0.07
C THR A 47 7.62 -5.02 0.46
N VAL A 48 7.11 -3.78 0.48
CA VAL A 48 7.80 -2.62 1.08
C VAL A 48 8.18 -2.87 2.55
N PHE A 49 7.29 -3.50 3.32
CA PHE A 49 7.51 -3.82 4.73
C PHE A 49 8.19 -5.19 4.98
N THR A 50 8.61 -5.91 3.94
CA THR A 50 9.20 -7.25 4.07
C THR A 50 10.62 -7.18 4.64
N ALA A 51 11.48 -6.31 4.12
CA ALA A 51 12.83 -6.14 4.65
C ALA A 51 12.83 -5.36 5.98
N ASN A 52 12.01 -4.32 6.06
CA ASN A 52 11.96 -3.44 7.22
C ASN A 52 10.56 -3.26 7.72
N LYS A 53 10.37 -3.56 9.00
CA LYS A 53 9.06 -3.54 9.65
C LYS A 53 8.65 -2.14 10.10
N VAL A 54 9.55 -1.16 10.00
CA VAL A 54 9.29 0.25 10.33
C VAL A 54 9.72 1.12 9.16
N ARG A 55 8.83 1.99 8.68
CA ARG A 55 9.10 2.90 7.56
C ARG A 55 8.50 4.28 7.80
N SER A 56 9.24 5.33 7.47
CA SER A 56 8.70 6.68 7.35
C SER A 56 7.86 6.82 6.09
N MET A 57 7.07 7.89 5.97
CA MET A 57 6.33 8.18 4.74
C MET A 57 7.26 8.32 3.53
N GLN A 58 8.40 9.00 3.69
CA GLN A 58 9.37 9.21 2.62
C GLN A 58 10.01 7.90 2.17
N ALA A 59 10.34 7.02 3.12
CA ALA A 59 10.89 5.70 2.82
C ALA A 59 9.87 4.81 2.10
N VAL A 60 8.58 4.83 2.49
CA VAL A 60 7.53 4.09 1.76
C VAL A 60 7.46 4.56 0.31
N VAL A 61 7.43 5.88 0.06
CA VAL A 61 7.38 6.44 -1.29
C VAL A 61 8.61 6.05 -2.11
N ARG A 62 9.81 6.12 -1.52
CA ARG A 62 11.06 5.69 -2.15
C ARG A 62 11.02 4.20 -2.52
N ASP A 63 10.65 3.35 -1.57
CA ASP A 63 10.65 1.90 -1.73
C ASP A 63 9.60 1.47 -2.76
N LEU A 64 8.45 2.14 -2.84
CA LEU A 64 7.45 1.93 -3.91
C LEU A 64 8.00 2.27 -5.30
N ARG A 65 8.75 3.37 -5.44
CA ARG A 65 9.39 3.75 -6.71
C ARG A 65 10.45 2.73 -7.12
N GLN A 66 11.28 2.27 -6.18
CA GLN A 66 12.26 1.22 -6.41
C GLN A 66 11.59 -0.10 -6.81
N LEU A 67 10.49 -0.44 -6.15
CA LEU A 67 9.71 -1.64 -6.44
C LEU A 67 9.09 -1.58 -7.84
N ALA A 68 8.54 -0.43 -8.24
CA ALA A 68 8.06 -0.21 -9.62
C ALA A 68 9.18 -0.39 -10.65
N ALA A 69 10.37 0.18 -10.40
CA ALA A 69 11.54 0.01 -11.28
C ALA A 69 11.99 -1.47 -11.37
N LYS A 70 11.99 -2.19 -10.25
CA LYS A 70 12.30 -3.63 -10.20
C LYS A 70 11.31 -4.48 -11.00
N TYR A 71 10.02 -4.15 -10.95
CA TYR A 71 9.01 -4.84 -11.75
C TYR A 71 9.16 -4.54 -13.24
N ALA A 72 9.48 -3.30 -13.61
CA ALA A 72 9.68 -2.90 -15.00
C ALA A 72 10.90 -3.58 -15.66
N SER A 73 11.95 -3.88 -14.89
CA SER A 73 13.16 -4.52 -15.42
C SER A 73 13.04 -6.03 -15.62
N ASN A 74 12.07 -6.68 -14.99
CA ASN A 74 11.87 -8.13 -15.09
C ASN A 74 10.92 -8.48 -16.25
N ARG A 75 11.51 -8.87 -17.39
CA ARG A 75 10.75 -9.17 -18.63
C ARG A 75 9.97 -10.49 -18.62
N LYS A 76 10.13 -11.35 -17.61
CA LYS A 76 9.63 -12.74 -17.66
C LYS A 76 8.10 -12.87 -17.54
N ASP A 77 7.42 -11.96 -16.83
CA ASP A 77 5.98 -12.06 -16.54
C ASP A 77 5.20 -10.83 -17.04
N GLY A 78 5.46 -10.46 -18.30
CA GLY A 78 5.15 -9.15 -18.89
C GLY A 78 3.87 -8.46 -18.40
N SER A 79 2.69 -9.08 -18.52
CA SER A 79 1.42 -8.43 -18.17
C SER A 79 1.19 -8.26 -16.66
N LYS A 80 1.48 -9.30 -15.87
CA LYS A 80 1.28 -9.28 -14.40
C LYS A 80 2.23 -8.31 -13.72
N LEU A 81 3.51 -8.33 -14.12
CA LEU A 81 4.50 -7.41 -13.59
C LEU A 81 4.27 -5.99 -14.07
N GLN A 82 3.76 -5.79 -15.29
CA GLN A 82 3.37 -4.46 -15.74
C GLN A 82 2.23 -3.88 -14.88
N ALA A 83 1.23 -4.69 -14.53
CA ALA A 83 0.14 -4.26 -13.64
C ALA A 83 0.67 -3.88 -12.24
N LEU A 84 1.57 -4.68 -11.67
CA LEU A 84 2.22 -4.38 -10.39
C LEU A 84 3.11 -3.12 -10.47
N CYS A 85 3.87 -2.97 -11.55
CA CYS A 85 4.67 -1.78 -11.83
C CYS A 85 3.80 -0.52 -11.85
N ASN A 86 2.72 -0.54 -12.65
CA ASN A 86 1.80 0.60 -12.76
C ASN A 86 1.13 0.90 -11.41
N ALA A 87 0.71 -0.13 -10.68
CA ALA A 87 0.08 0.04 -9.37
C ALA A 87 1.05 0.66 -8.34
N ALA A 88 2.28 0.14 -8.23
CA ALA A 88 3.28 0.69 -7.33
C ALA A 88 3.67 2.13 -7.69
N LYS A 89 3.83 2.41 -8.99
CA LYS A 89 4.12 3.76 -9.50
C LYS A 89 2.99 4.74 -9.18
N ASN A 90 1.75 4.37 -9.46
CA ASN A 90 0.58 5.21 -9.15
C ASN A 90 0.45 5.44 -7.65
N CYS A 91 0.67 4.40 -6.84
CA CYS A 91 0.61 4.49 -5.38
C CYS A 91 1.67 5.46 -4.82
N ALA A 92 2.90 5.45 -5.35
CA ALA A 92 3.96 6.36 -4.95
C ALA A 92 3.73 7.84 -5.34
N SER A 93 2.73 8.11 -6.19
CA SER A 93 2.35 9.45 -6.65
C SER A 93 1.03 9.94 -6.04
N LEU A 94 0.39 9.14 -5.19
CA LEU A 94 -0.83 9.55 -4.49
C LEU A 94 -0.56 10.71 -3.53
N PRO A 95 -1.56 11.58 -3.27
CA PRO A 95 -1.52 12.49 -2.13
C PRO A 95 -1.28 11.72 -0.82
N HIS A 96 -0.57 12.34 0.13
CA HIS A 96 -0.18 11.67 1.38
C HIS A 96 -1.38 11.07 2.13
N ASP A 97 -2.54 11.74 2.15
CA ASP A 97 -3.75 11.22 2.82
C ASP A 97 -4.30 9.95 2.18
N GLU A 98 -4.24 9.83 0.85
CA GLU A 98 -4.69 8.64 0.13
C GLU A 98 -3.68 7.50 0.26
N LEU A 99 -2.40 7.82 0.12
CA LEU A 99 -1.31 6.87 0.35
C LEU A 99 -1.37 6.32 1.77
N ASN A 100 -1.62 7.18 2.75
CA ASN A 100 -1.78 6.79 4.15
C ASN A 100 -2.89 5.74 4.32
N ARG A 101 -4.06 5.94 3.71
CA ARG A 101 -5.17 4.94 3.74
C ARG A 101 -4.75 3.60 3.16
N LYS A 102 -3.96 3.58 2.08
CA LYS A 102 -3.44 2.34 1.49
C LYS A 102 -2.41 1.67 2.40
N ILE A 103 -1.49 2.43 3.00
CA ILE A 103 -0.51 1.92 3.97
C ILE A 103 -1.21 1.25 5.17
N HIS A 104 -2.33 1.82 5.63
CA HIS A 104 -3.13 1.26 6.73
C HIS A 104 -3.65 -0.16 6.45
N LEU A 105 -3.67 -0.63 5.20
CA LEU A 105 -4.00 -2.02 4.89
C LEU A 105 -2.98 -3.01 5.47
N VAL A 106 -1.70 -2.62 5.58
CA VAL A 106 -0.60 -3.51 5.98
C VAL A 106 0.21 -3.02 7.19
N ALA A 107 0.11 -1.74 7.55
CA ALA A 107 0.88 -1.14 8.64
C ALA A 107 0.00 -0.24 9.52
N VAL A 108 0.54 0.18 10.66
CA VAL A 108 -0.12 1.05 11.64
C VAL A 108 0.75 2.29 11.86
N PRO A 109 0.18 3.51 11.83
CA PRO A 109 0.94 4.71 12.16
C PRO A 109 1.26 4.75 13.66
N GLY A 110 2.45 5.21 14.00
CA GLY A 110 2.87 5.52 15.37
C GLY A 110 4.13 6.37 15.33
N HIS A 111 4.16 7.46 16.12
CA HIS A 111 5.36 8.28 16.33
C HIS A 111 6.01 8.75 15.00
N SER A 112 5.19 9.23 14.06
CA SER A 112 5.61 9.69 12.72
C SER A 112 6.12 8.61 11.75
N VAL A 113 6.04 7.33 12.12
CA VAL A 113 6.41 6.18 11.27
C VAL A 113 5.25 5.19 11.11
N PHE A 114 5.43 4.22 10.23
CA PHE A 114 4.51 3.10 10.02
C PHE A 114 5.16 1.80 10.44
N VAL A 115 4.46 1.02 11.27
CA VAL A 115 4.92 -0.31 11.72
C VAL A 115 4.07 -1.40 11.08
N ALA A 116 4.73 -2.37 10.44
CA ALA A 116 4.08 -3.48 9.75
C ALA A 116 3.26 -4.35 10.71
N LYS A 117 1.99 -4.57 10.39
CA LYS A 117 1.11 -5.46 11.16
C LYS A 117 1.62 -6.90 11.09
N HIS A 118 1.39 -7.67 12.14
CA HIS A 118 1.47 -9.13 12.05
C HIS A 118 0.08 -9.69 11.77
N GLU A 119 -0.02 -10.68 10.87
CA GLU A 119 -1.29 -11.33 10.51
C GLU A 119 -1.92 -12.03 11.72
N ASP A 120 -1.11 -12.77 12.47
CA ASP A 120 -1.51 -13.26 13.80
C ASP A 120 -1.71 -12.10 14.78
N LYS A 121 -2.96 -11.87 15.18
CA LYS A 121 -3.37 -10.86 16.16
C LYS A 121 -2.67 -11.02 17.52
N ARG A 122 -2.26 -12.25 17.87
CA ARG A 122 -1.58 -12.56 19.14
C ARG A 122 -0.05 -12.49 19.02
N ALA A 123 0.50 -12.13 17.87
CA ALA A 123 1.94 -11.96 17.74
C ALA A 123 2.44 -10.81 18.62
N LEU A 124 3.64 -10.99 19.20
CA LEU A 124 4.25 -10.02 20.11
C LEU A 124 4.44 -8.64 19.46
N ARG A 125 4.75 -8.57 18.15
CA ARG A 125 4.83 -7.30 17.41
C ARG A 125 3.56 -6.46 17.52
N ASN A 126 2.38 -7.07 17.52
CA ASN A 126 1.13 -6.33 17.66
C ASN A 126 0.94 -5.76 19.08
N ILE A 127 1.57 -6.35 20.10
CA ILE A 127 1.60 -5.79 21.47
C ILE A 127 2.49 -4.56 21.52
N PHE A 128 3.68 -4.59 20.90
CA PHE A 128 4.52 -3.40 20.80
C PHE A 128 3.79 -2.25 20.08
N ILE A 129 3.13 -2.55 18.95
CA ILE A 129 2.32 -1.55 18.22
C ILE A 129 1.23 -0.97 19.12
N LEU A 130 0.50 -1.82 19.86
CA LEU A 130 -0.53 -1.38 20.80
C LEU A 130 0.05 -0.43 21.84
N LEU A 131 1.16 -0.81 22.48
CA LEU A 131 1.79 -0.03 23.53
C LEU A 131 2.29 1.32 23.04
N PHE A 132 3.02 1.37 21.92
CA PHE A 132 3.51 2.64 21.36
C PHE A 132 2.38 3.59 20.96
N ARG A 133 1.24 3.08 20.48
CA ARG A 133 0.06 3.91 20.18
C ARG A 133 -0.55 4.61 21.39
N HIS A 134 -0.30 4.09 22.59
CA HIS A 134 -0.75 4.68 23.85
C HIS A 134 0.31 5.58 24.50
N LYS A 135 1.49 5.68 23.89
CA LYS A 135 2.52 6.63 24.31
C LYS A 135 2.39 7.92 23.52
N GLU A 136 2.80 9.02 24.15
CA GLU A 136 3.06 10.28 23.45
C GLU A 136 4.09 10.08 22.33
N PRO A 137 4.13 10.97 21.31
CA PRO A 137 5.17 10.95 20.30
C PRO A 137 6.57 10.90 20.92
N ASN A 138 7.43 9.99 20.43
CA ASN A 138 8.76 9.68 20.98
C ASN A 138 8.78 9.03 22.36
N GLY A 139 7.63 8.61 22.89
CA GLY A 139 7.56 7.88 24.15
C GLY A 139 8.24 6.52 24.07
N THR A 140 8.83 6.10 25.18
CA THR A 140 9.58 4.86 25.29
C THR A 140 8.75 3.72 25.89
N LEU A 141 9.21 2.49 25.65
CA LEU A 141 8.76 1.30 26.37
C LEU A 141 9.89 0.67 27.17
N THR A 142 9.51 -0.02 28.24
CA THR A 142 10.40 -0.90 29.01
C THR A 142 10.05 -2.36 28.73
N LYS A 143 11.01 -3.27 28.97
CA LYS A 143 10.76 -4.73 28.89
C LYS A 143 9.60 -5.16 29.79
N GLN A 144 9.49 -4.56 30.98
CA GLN A 144 8.43 -4.88 31.95
C GLN A 144 7.04 -4.53 31.43
N GLU A 145 6.86 -3.37 30.80
CA GLU A 145 5.59 -2.98 30.17
C GLU A 145 5.19 -3.97 29.06
N VAL A 146 6.16 -4.38 28.23
CA VAL A 146 5.93 -5.36 27.16
C VAL A 146 5.52 -6.71 27.74
N VAL A 147 6.23 -7.23 28.74
CA VAL A 147 5.92 -8.52 29.38
C VAL A 147 4.54 -8.48 30.04
N ALA A 148 4.22 -7.42 30.78
CA ALA A 148 2.92 -7.26 31.43
C ALA A 148 1.77 -7.21 30.40
N ALA A 149 1.95 -6.47 29.31
CA ALA A 149 0.96 -6.41 28.23
C ALA A 149 0.82 -7.75 27.49
N ALA A 150 1.94 -8.44 27.24
CA ALA A 150 1.92 -9.76 26.62
C ALA A 150 1.16 -10.80 27.46
N ALA A 151 1.41 -10.83 28.78
CA ALA A 151 0.68 -11.69 29.71
C ALA A 151 -0.83 -11.41 29.67
N LYS A 152 -1.21 -10.12 29.61
CA LYS A 152 -2.63 -9.69 29.52
C LYS A 152 -3.30 -10.08 28.20
N HIS A 153 -2.62 -9.89 27.06
CA HIS A 153 -3.24 -9.94 25.74
C HIS A 153 -3.00 -11.25 24.97
N ILE A 154 -1.79 -11.82 25.07
CA ILE A 154 -1.42 -13.08 24.40
C ILE A 154 -1.80 -14.29 25.27
N LYS A 155 -1.87 -14.10 26.59
CA LYS A 155 -2.20 -15.14 27.59
C LYS A 155 -1.20 -16.31 27.61
N ARG A 156 0.07 -16.00 27.36
CA ARG A 156 1.21 -16.91 27.57
C ARG A 156 2.46 -16.12 27.91
N GLU A 157 3.45 -16.82 28.43
CA GLU A 157 4.79 -16.28 28.56
C GLU A 157 5.43 -16.06 27.18
N ILE A 158 6.17 -14.97 27.05
CA ILE A 158 6.99 -14.67 25.88
C ILE A 158 8.41 -15.12 26.18
N THR A 159 9.04 -15.77 25.20
CA THR A 159 10.45 -16.14 25.35
C THR A 159 11.34 -14.93 25.13
N ASP A 160 12.54 -14.95 25.71
CA ASP A 160 13.54 -13.92 25.43
C ASP A 160 13.85 -13.85 23.93
N ARG A 161 13.91 -14.99 23.23
CA ARG A 161 14.12 -15.01 21.78
C ARG A 161 13.06 -14.23 21.02
N GLU A 162 11.78 -14.43 21.33
CA GLU A 162 10.68 -13.70 20.70
C GLU A 162 10.76 -12.20 20.98
N TYR A 163 11.06 -11.84 22.23
CA TYR A 163 11.23 -10.44 22.62
C TYR A 163 12.36 -9.78 21.81
N HIS A 164 13.55 -10.37 21.81
CA HIS A 164 14.70 -9.82 21.11
C HIS A 164 14.46 -9.74 19.60
N GLN A 165 13.81 -10.74 19.01
CA GLN A 165 13.46 -10.69 17.59
C GLN A 165 12.60 -9.47 17.26
N VAL A 166 11.53 -9.22 18.01
CA VAL A 166 10.66 -8.06 17.76
C VAL A 166 11.40 -6.75 18.01
N VAL A 167 12.19 -6.66 19.07
CA VAL A 167 13.01 -5.48 19.36
C VAL A 167 13.97 -5.18 18.20
N THR A 168 14.70 -6.18 17.71
CA THR A 168 15.60 -6.01 16.55
C THR A 168 14.85 -5.62 15.28
N GLU A 169 13.62 -6.12 15.08
CA GLU A 169 12.80 -5.76 13.92
C GLU A 169 12.36 -4.30 13.93
N ILE A 170 11.89 -3.77 15.07
CA ILE A 170 11.13 -2.50 15.11
C ILE A 170 11.70 -1.41 16.03
N CYS A 171 12.59 -1.74 16.95
CA CYS A 171 13.06 -0.81 17.98
C CYS A 171 14.55 -0.52 17.88
N ILE A 172 14.96 0.55 18.58
CA ILE A 172 16.30 0.85 19.03
C ILE A 172 16.27 0.82 20.56
N SER A 173 17.27 0.18 21.18
CA SER A 173 17.43 0.22 22.64
C SER A 173 18.36 1.36 23.03
N THR A 174 17.96 2.17 24.00
CA THR A 174 18.85 3.19 24.59
C THR A 174 19.81 2.52 25.58
N GLU A 175 20.81 3.28 26.02
CA GLU A 175 21.77 2.83 27.05
C GLU A 175 21.07 2.45 28.37
N ASP A 176 20.00 3.16 28.73
CA ASP A 176 19.17 2.87 29.92
C ASP A 176 18.20 1.68 29.73
N GLY A 177 18.23 1.01 28.57
CA GLY A 177 17.36 -0.13 28.28
C GLY A 177 15.93 0.24 27.89
N HIS A 178 15.66 1.51 27.58
CA HIS A 178 14.39 1.95 27.01
C HIS A 178 14.32 1.61 25.51
N LEU A 179 13.12 1.32 25.03
CA LEU A 179 12.85 0.97 23.63
C LEU A 179 12.16 2.14 22.93
N LEU A 180 12.74 2.57 21.82
CA LEU A 180 12.18 3.56 20.89
C LEU A 180 11.87 2.88 19.56
N LEU A 181 10.84 3.33 18.85
CA LEU A 181 10.64 2.91 17.46
C LEU A 181 11.81 3.41 16.59
N LYS A 182 12.23 2.59 15.62
CA LYS A 182 13.17 3.02 14.58
C LYS A 182 12.60 4.22 13.80
N ASN A 183 13.47 5.10 13.30
CA ASN A 183 13.06 6.27 12.50
C ASN A 183 12.40 5.89 11.16
N GLY A 184 12.63 4.68 10.65
CA GLY A 184 12.05 4.15 9.42
C GLY A 184 12.61 4.72 8.12
N ASP A 185 13.65 5.55 8.14
CA ASP A 185 14.28 6.12 6.93
C ASP A 185 15.38 5.22 6.36
N GLU A 186 16.10 4.51 7.22
CA GLU A 186 17.20 3.62 6.86
C GLU A 186 16.71 2.33 6.19
N PRO A 187 17.35 1.88 5.10
CA PRO A 187 16.98 0.67 4.36
C PRO A 187 17.34 -0.63 5.08
#